data_AF-A0A662SC12-F1
#
_entry.id   AF-A0A662SC12-F1
#
_cell.length_a   1.000
_cell.length_b   1.000
_cell.length_c   1.000
_cell.angle_alpha   90.00
_cell.angle_beta   90.00
_cell.angle_gamma   90.00
#
_symmetry.space_group_name_H-M   'P 1'
#
loop_
_entity.id
_entity.type
_entity.pdbx_description
1 polymer ?
#
loop_
_entity_poly.entity_id
_entity_poly.type
_entity_poly.pdbx_seq_one_letter_code
_entity_poly.pdbx_strand_id
1 'polypeptide(L)'
;MGGGLLVPSGDGDASANAGAERLASAWGKAIMTTKKQITNYVQDPYKQVSYLQQCLSNDKRPLGLFLGAGCPVAVRIGDDKRTPLIPDIAGMTNVVREKLSEGKETKPLLTIVDKHFKEDGQNDVSLEDMLSHIRALRVVAGNAKVRDLSAEDLDKLDADICQIIHKLADKTLPSNETPYHCTAVWAGAADREMPVEVFTTNYDLLMEQAFEDSRVPYFDGFAGSRKPFFDLRAMDEDLLPARWARLWKLHGSINWYQDPEKGVLRGAASEESLKRVIHPSHLKYDESRRMPYLAMIDRLRVFLKQPSVALVLCGYSFRDDHLNEIIIQGLQRTPTAIAFALLYDEIGKYGKAVKLASECLNLSLLARDGGIISGQEAKWPEKNTDSISPDSRTGVTWVSVNPDDKDTRVAHFTLGDFSEFGTFLREIVGHSHQSLETSNAQ
;
A
#
# COMPACT_ATOMS: atom_id res chain seq x y z
N MET A 1 -3.87 74.49 -56.57
CA MET A 1 -2.65 75.31 -56.37
C MET A 1 -2.15 75.07 -54.96
N GLY A 2 -0.89 74.61 -54.86
CA GLY A 2 0.12 74.83 -53.80
C GLY A 2 -0.20 74.84 -52.29
N GLY A 3 0.56 73.99 -51.58
CA GLY A 3 1.19 74.26 -50.27
C GLY A 3 0.46 73.70 -49.04
N GLY A 4 1.03 72.90 -48.13
CA GLY A 4 2.42 72.56 -47.81
C GLY A 4 2.72 72.85 -46.32
N LEU A 5 3.43 71.92 -45.65
CA LEU A 5 4.09 71.99 -44.31
C LEU A 5 3.17 71.77 -43.08
N LEU A 6 3.51 71.02 -42.02
CA LEU A 6 4.78 70.55 -41.43
C LEU A 6 4.56 69.29 -40.54
N VAL A 7 5.57 68.42 -40.50
CA VAL A 7 5.79 67.41 -39.46
C VAL A 7 6.54 68.08 -38.29
N PRO A 8 6.27 67.66 -37.04
CA PRO A 8 7.33 67.49 -36.06
C PRO A 8 7.35 66.07 -35.48
N SER A 9 8.51 65.44 -35.59
CA SER A 9 9.01 64.31 -34.83
C SER A 9 9.46 64.74 -33.44
N GLY A 10 9.31 63.87 -32.43
CA GLY A 10 10.13 63.96 -31.21
C GLY A 10 9.41 63.64 -29.90
N ASP A 11 9.69 62.44 -29.40
CA ASP A 11 9.94 62.11 -28.00
C ASP A 11 8.78 62.09 -27.00
N GLY A 12 8.14 60.92 -26.92
CA GLY A 12 7.37 60.52 -25.75
C GLY A 12 7.26 59.01 -25.68
N ASP A 13 8.27 58.30 -25.17
CA ASP A 13 8.08 56.95 -24.58
C ASP A 13 9.31 56.37 -23.85
N ALA A 14 9.87 57.12 -22.89
CA ALA A 14 10.96 56.58 -22.04
C ALA A 14 10.64 56.54 -20.53
N SER A 15 9.64 57.29 -20.04
CA SER A 15 9.30 57.32 -18.61
C SER A 15 8.19 56.35 -18.21
N ALA A 16 7.30 55.96 -19.13
CA ALA A 16 6.21 55.01 -18.86
C ALA A 16 6.71 53.56 -18.74
N ASN A 17 7.71 53.17 -19.54
CA ASN A 17 8.27 51.80 -19.51
C ASN A 17 9.08 51.49 -18.24
N ALA A 18 9.78 52.48 -17.68
CA ALA A 18 10.57 52.28 -16.45
C ALA A 18 9.69 52.07 -15.20
N GLY A 19 8.46 52.61 -15.19
CA GLY A 19 7.48 52.40 -14.12
C GLY A 19 6.83 51.01 -14.18
N ALA A 20 6.51 50.54 -15.39
CA ALA A 20 5.94 49.22 -15.61
C ALA A 20 6.94 48.08 -15.31
N GLU A 21 8.21 48.24 -15.69
CA GLU A 21 9.27 47.26 -15.36
C GLU A 21 9.58 47.22 -13.86
N ARG A 22 9.54 48.35 -13.15
CA ARG A 22 9.71 48.38 -11.69
C ARG A 22 8.54 47.71 -10.95
N LEU A 23 7.31 47.88 -11.42
CA LEU A 23 6.14 47.21 -10.85
C LEU A 23 6.13 45.71 -11.17
N ALA A 24 6.50 45.30 -12.38
CA ALA A 24 6.66 43.89 -12.75
C ALA A 24 7.82 43.22 -11.99
N SER A 25 8.91 43.95 -11.71
CA SER A 25 10.02 43.47 -10.88
C SER A 25 9.64 43.36 -9.40
N ALA A 26 8.85 44.31 -8.87
CA ALA A 26 8.35 44.28 -7.50
C ALA A 26 7.31 43.17 -7.30
N TRP A 27 6.43 42.93 -8.28
CA TRP A 27 5.47 41.83 -8.27
C TRP A 27 6.13 40.48 -8.53
N GLY A 28 7.12 40.41 -9.42
CA GLY A 28 7.95 39.22 -9.64
C GLY A 28 8.79 38.86 -8.41
N LYS A 29 9.30 39.87 -7.68
CA LYS A 29 9.95 39.67 -6.38
C LYS A 29 8.96 39.31 -5.29
N ALA A 30 7.76 39.91 -5.23
CA ALA A 30 6.73 39.50 -4.27
C ALA A 30 6.28 38.05 -4.52
N ILE A 31 6.07 37.64 -5.77
CA ILE A 31 5.71 36.26 -6.15
C ILE A 31 6.89 35.28 -5.94
N MET A 32 8.15 35.72 -6.11
CA MET A 32 9.33 34.92 -5.74
C MET A 32 9.58 34.87 -4.23
N THR A 33 9.12 35.87 -3.46
CA THR A 33 9.18 35.86 -1.99
C THR A 33 8.03 35.05 -1.38
N THR A 34 6.96 34.80 -2.14
CA THR A 34 5.93 33.77 -1.87
C THR A 34 6.30 32.40 -2.47
N LYS A 35 7.55 32.19 -2.86
CA LYS A 35 8.10 30.85 -3.12
C LYS A 35 8.66 30.31 -1.80
N LYS A 36 7.83 29.54 -1.10
CA LYS A 36 8.21 28.63 -0.01
C LYS A 36 9.03 29.31 1.12
N GLN A 37 8.35 30.07 1.99
CA GLN A 37 8.64 29.86 3.41
C GLN A 37 8.31 28.38 3.66
N ILE A 38 9.32 27.51 3.54
CA ILE A 38 9.28 26.19 4.15
C ILE A 38 9.32 26.49 5.64
N THR A 39 8.16 26.77 6.23
CA THR A 39 8.01 26.59 7.66
C THR A 39 8.37 25.12 7.90
N ASN A 40 9.55 24.88 8.48
CA ASN A 40 9.93 23.56 8.95
C ASN A 40 8.92 23.19 10.05
N TYR A 41 7.80 22.60 9.64
CA TYR A 41 6.77 22.14 10.54
C TYR A 41 7.31 20.89 11.23
N VAL A 42 7.85 21.08 12.43
CA VAL A 42 8.39 19.99 13.23
C VAL A 42 7.26 19.41 14.07
N GLN A 43 7.05 18.11 13.95
CA GLN A 43 6.04 17.36 14.70
C GLN A 43 6.70 16.31 15.58
N ASP A 44 6.14 16.10 16.76
CA ASP A 44 6.62 15.07 17.66
C ASP A 44 6.09 13.69 17.20
N PRO A 45 6.94 12.76 16.77
CA PRO A 45 6.50 11.45 16.29
C PRO A 45 5.80 10.64 17.39
N TYR A 46 6.12 10.86 18.68
CA TYR A 46 5.42 10.17 19.77
C TYR A 46 3.94 10.57 19.89
N LYS A 47 3.57 11.78 19.45
CA LYS A 47 2.15 12.18 19.37
C LYS A 47 1.41 11.34 18.32
N GLN A 48 2.06 11.05 17.20
CA GLN A 48 1.48 10.22 16.14
C GLN A 48 1.36 8.76 16.57
N VAL A 49 2.40 8.21 17.23
CA VAL A 49 2.33 6.86 17.83
C VAL A 49 1.20 6.78 18.86
N SER A 50 1.08 7.77 19.75
CA SER A 50 0.02 7.79 20.77
C SER A 50 -1.38 7.90 20.15
N TYR A 51 -1.53 8.70 19.10
CA TYR A 51 -2.80 8.84 18.39
C TYR A 51 -3.19 7.53 17.66
N LEU A 52 -2.23 6.89 17.01
CA LEU A 52 -2.42 5.57 16.39
C LEU A 52 -2.81 4.53 17.44
N GLN A 53 -2.11 4.49 18.57
CA GLN A 53 -2.40 3.59 19.69
C GLN A 53 -3.84 3.77 20.20
N GLN A 54 -4.25 5.02 20.42
CA GLN A 54 -5.60 5.35 20.88
C GLN A 54 -6.66 4.89 19.87
N CYS A 55 -6.41 5.06 18.57
CA CYS A 55 -7.33 4.59 17.53
C CYS A 55 -7.46 3.07 17.54
N LEU A 56 -6.34 2.35 17.62
CA LEU A 56 -6.30 0.89 17.56
C LEU A 56 -6.78 0.21 18.85
N SER A 57 -6.75 0.92 19.97
CA SER A 57 -7.27 0.43 21.27
C SER A 57 -8.77 0.64 21.43
N ASN A 58 -9.41 1.43 20.57
CA ASN A 58 -10.85 1.71 20.65
C ASN A 58 -11.66 0.51 20.15
N ASP A 59 -12.59 0.02 20.97
CA ASP A 59 -13.43 -1.16 20.75
C ASP A 59 -14.72 -0.87 19.95
N LYS A 60 -15.16 0.39 19.91
CA LYS A 60 -16.39 0.85 19.21
C LYS A 60 -16.13 1.38 17.82
N ARG A 61 -14.87 1.71 17.52
CA ARG A 61 -14.45 2.27 16.24
C ARG A 61 -14.33 1.16 15.21
N PRO A 62 -14.86 1.31 13.98
CA PRO A 62 -14.54 0.39 12.91
C PRO A 62 -13.06 0.52 12.53
N LEU A 63 -12.32 -0.59 12.62
CA LEU A 63 -10.88 -0.65 12.39
C LEU A 63 -10.54 -1.49 11.17
N GLY A 64 -9.65 -0.94 10.36
CA GLY A 64 -9.18 -1.54 9.11
C GLY A 64 -7.66 -1.60 9.10
N LEU A 65 -7.10 -2.75 8.77
CA LEU A 65 -5.70 -2.87 8.38
C LEU A 65 -5.61 -3.13 6.89
N PHE A 66 -4.75 -2.40 6.19
CA PHE A 66 -4.41 -2.66 4.80
C PHE A 66 -2.97 -3.16 4.73
N LEU A 67 -2.77 -4.42 4.41
CA LEU A 67 -1.46 -5.08 4.34
C LEU A 67 -1.04 -5.22 2.88
N GLY A 68 0.00 -4.47 2.49
CA GLY A 68 0.56 -4.51 1.13
C GLY A 68 1.72 -5.49 0.96
N ALA A 69 2.30 -5.50 -0.24
CA ALA A 69 3.38 -6.41 -0.65
C ALA A 69 4.69 -6.22 0.13
N GLY A 70 4.83 -5.13 0.90
CA GLY A 70 5.95 -4.93 1.81
C GLY A 70 5.85 -5.72 3.13
N CYS A 71 4.66 -6.18 3.53
CA CYS A 71 4.49 -6.90 4.80
C CYS A 71 5.23 -8.26 4.84
N PRO A 72 5.16 -9.12 3.81
CA PRO A 72 5.89 -10.39 3.82
C PRO A 72 7.42 -10.22 3.90
N VAL A 73 7.94 -9.09 3.42
CA VAL A 73 9.38 -8.77 3.43
C VAL A 73 9.93 -8.63 4.85
N ALA A 74 9.09 -8.22 5.81
CA ALA A 74 9.48 -8.10 7.22
C ALA A 74 9.70 -9.48 7.88
N VAL A 75 9.13 -10.56 7.34
CA VAL A 75 9.40 -11.91 7.81
C VAL A 75 10.72 -12.39 7.17
N ARG A 76 11.80 -12.37 7.94
CA ARG A 76 13.13 -12.80 7.47
C ARG A 76 13.41 -14.24 7.84
N ILE A 77 14.02 -14.98 6.91
CA ILE A 77 14.42 -16.38 7.04
C ILE A 77 15.94 -16.54 6.82
N GLY A 78 16.48 -17.68 7.23
CA GLY A 78 17.91 -17.99 7.19
C GLY A 78 18.64 -17.60 8.48
N ASP A 79 19.81 -18.22 8.71
CA ASP A 79 20.62 -18.02 9.92
C ASP A 79 21.07 -16.55 10.09
N ASP A 80 21.20 -15.82 8.97
CA ASP A 80 21.59 -14.42 8.94
C ASP A 80 20.41 -13.44 9.02
N LYS A 81 19.16 -13.93 8.97
CA LYS A 81 17.91 -13.15 8.92
C LYS A 81 17.92 -12.03 7.86
N ARG A 82 18.59 -12.22 6.73
CA ARG A 82 18.63 -11.21 5.66
C ARG A 82 17.62 -11.46 4.56
N THR A 83 17.34 -12.73 4.26
CA THR A 83 16.46 -13.10 3.16
C THR A 83 15.00 -12.94 3.57
N PRO A 84 14.17 -12.18 2.82
CA PRO A 84 12.74 -12.14 3.08
C PRO A 84 12.06 -13.48 2.74
N LEU A 85 11.00 -13.83 3.47
CA LEU A 85 10.19 -15.01 3.21
C LEU A 85 9.55 -14.96 1.81
N ILE A 86 8.95 -13.82 1.49
CA ILE A 86 8.43 -13.49 0.17
C ILE A 86 8.96 -12.09 -0.20
N PRO A 87 9.59 -11.93 -1.36
CA PRO A 87 10.05 -10.62 -1.81
C PRO A 87 8.87 -9.69 -2.16
N ASP A 88 9.11 -8.38 -2.17
CA ASP A 88 8.15 -7.41 -2.69
C ASP A 88 7.97 -7.53 -4.21
N ILE A 89 7.09 -6.70 -4.79
CA ILE A 89 6.82 -6.73 -6.24
C ILE A 89 8.09 -6.50 -7.07
N ALA A 90 9.01 -5.63 -6.64
CA ALA A 90 10.27 -5.42 -7.34
C ALA A 90 11.18 -6.66 -7.30
N GLY A 91 11.33 -7.27 -6.13
CA GLY A 91 12.07 -8.53 -5.99
C GLY A 91 11.43 -9.69 -6.74
N MET A 92 10.10 -9.81 -6.72
CA MET A 92 9.36 -10.80 -7.52
C MET A 92 9.59 -10.58 -9.01
N THR A 93 9.59 -9.32 -9.48
CA THR A 93 9.87 -8.98 -10.89
C THR A 93 11.24 -9.49 -11.32
N ASN A 94 12.26 -9.29 -10.49
CA ASN A 94 13.62 -9.75 -10.77
C ASN A 94 13.69 -11.28 -10.87
N VAL A 95 13.11 -11.99 -9.90
CA VAL A 95 13.12 -13.47 -9.88
C VAL A 95 12.33 -14.06 -11.06
N VAL A 96 11.21 -13.46 -11.44
CA VAL A 96 10.42 -13.90 -12.61
C VAL A 96 11.24 -13.71 -13.89
N ARG A 97 11.86 -12.54 -14.07
CA ARG A 97 12.70 -12.26 -15.25
C ARG A 97 13.88 -13.21 -15.35
N GLU A 98 14.56 -13.47 -14.24
CA GLU A 98 15.67 -14.42 -14.17
C GLU A 98 15.23 -15.82 -14.62
N LYS A 99 14.19 -16.38 -14.02
CA LYS A 99 13.67 -17.72 -14.36
C LYS A 99 13.19 -17.82 -15.81
N LEU A 100 12.48 -16.80 -16.31
CA LEU A 100 12.05 -16.78 -17.72
C LEU A 100 13.23 -16.71 -18.69
N SER A 101 14.34 -16.08 -18.29
CA SER A 101 15.56 -15.99 -19.11
C SER A 101 16.38 -17.28 -19.16
N GLU A 102 16.20 -18.18 -18.19
CA GLU A 102 16.82 -19.51 -18.16
C GLU A 102 16.08 -20.52 -19.05
N GLY A 103 14.77 -20.33 -19.24
CA GLY A 103 13.96 -21.23 -20.06
C GLY A 103 14.26 -21.11 -21.56
N LYS A 104 14.52 -22.24 -22.22
CA LYS A 104 14.88 -22.29 -23.65
C LYS A 104 13.80 -21.71 -24.57
N GLU A 105 12.54 -21.90 -24.21
CA GLU A 105 11.38 -21.47 -25.00
C GLU A 105 10.84 -20.10 -24.55
N THR A 106 10.97 -19.77 -23.25
CA THR A 106 10.49 -18.50 -22.69
C THR A 106 11.46 -17.35 -22.93
N LYS A 107 12.77 -17.60 -23.00
CA LYS A 107 13.78 -16.56 -23.20
C LYS A 107 13.59 -15.76 -24.50
N PRO A 108 13.35 -16.39 -25.67
CA PRO A 108 13.03 -15.65 -26.89
C PRO A 108 11.78 -14.79 -26.74
N LEU A 109 10.73 -15.32 -26.11
CA LEU A 109 9.47 -14.62 -25.90
C LEU A 109 9.63 -13.41 -24.97
N LEU A 110 10.38 -13.56 -23.87
CA LEU A 110 10.72 -12.46 -22.96
C LEU A 110 11.48 -11.35 -23.69
N THR A 111 12.40 -11.72 -24.59
CA THR A 111 13.17 -10.73 -25.38
C THR A 111 12.25 -9.91 -26.29
N ILE A 112 11.23 -10.52 -26.88
CA ILE A 112 10.22 -9.84 -27.69
C ILE A 112 9.39 -8.89 -26.81
N VAL A 113 8.94 -9.36 -25.65
CA VAL A 113 8.19 -8.53 -24.68
C VAL A 113 9.01 -7.32 -24.22
N ASP A 114 10.28 -7.50 -23.89
CA ASP A 114 11.18 -6.41 -23.50
C ASP A 114 11.44 -5.42 -24.64
N LYS A 115 11.47 -5.90 -25.89
CA LYS A 115 11.53 -5.02 -27.07
C LYS A 115 10.28 -4.14 -27.15
N HIS A 116 9.09 -4.68 -26.88
CA HIS A 116 7.86 -3.88 -26.89
C HIS A 116 7.91 -2.73 -25.90
N PHE A 117 8.31 -3.01 -24.65
CA PHE A 117 8.41 -1.97 -23.62
C PHE A 117 9.42 -0.88 -23.98
N LYS A 118 10.56 -1.24 -24.58
CA LYS A 118 11.55 -0.27 -25.07
C LYS A 118 10.99 0.61 -26.20
N GLU A 119 10.28 0.02 -27.15
CA GLU A 119 9.62 0.76 -28.24
C GLU A 119 8.52 1.70 -27.72
N ASP A 120 7.83 1.30 -26.66
CA ASP A 120 6.75 2.05 -26.02
C ASP A 120 7.28 3.10 -25.01
N GLY A 121 8.61 3.21 -24.86
CA GLY A 121 9.26 4.19 -23.98
C GLY A 121 9.20 3.87 -22.48
N GLN A 122 8.91 2.62 -22.11
CA GLN A 122 8.84 2.16 -20.73
C GLN A 122 10.13 1.47 -20.30
N ASN A 123 10.83 2.05 -19.32
CA ASN A 123 12.14 1.57 -18.85
C ASN A 123 12.10 0.86 -17.48
N ASP A 124 11.10 1.13 -16.64
CA ASP A 124 10.92 0.50 -15.32
C ASP A 124 9.63 -0.31 -15.32
N VAL A 125 9.71 -1.54 -15.84
CA VAL A 125 8.55 -2.42 -16.07
C VAL A 125 8.43 -3.39 -14.91
N SER A 126 7.36 -3.26 -14.13
CA SER A 126 7.04 -4.20 -13.07
C SER A 126 6.48 -5.52 -13.62
N LEU A 127 6.46 -6.53 -12.77
CA LEU A 127 5.75 -7.79 -13.02
C LEU A 127 4.28 -7.56 -13.41
N GLU A 128 3.64 -6.58 -12.79
CA GLU A 128 2.22 -6.28 -13.02
C GLU A 128 2.01 -5.63 -14.40
N ASP A 129 2.93 -4.76 -14.82
CA ASP A 129 2.96 -4.18 -16.17
C ASP A 129 3.16 -5.28 -17.23
N MET A 130 4.09 -6.20 -16.97
CA MET A 130 4.38 -7.33 -17.88
C MET A 130 3.14 -8.19 -18.13
N LEU A 131 2.46 -8.61 -17.07
CA LEU A 131 1.24 -9.43 -17.18
C LEU A 131 0.11 -8.66 -17.86
N SER A 132 -0.03 -7.37 -17.59
CA SER A 132 -1.01 -6.51 -18.25
C SER A 132 -0.78 -6.44 -19.75
N HIS A 133 0.46 -6.26 -20.16
CA HIS A 133 0.83 -6.21 -21.57
C HIS A 133 0.56 -7.54 -22.26
N ILE A 134 0.98 -8.65 -21.65
CA ILE A 134 0.76 -10.00 -22.20
C ILE A 134 -0.74 -10.27 -22.39
N ARG A 135 -1.56 -9.99 -21.38
CA ARG A 135 -3.00 -10.20 -21.42
C ARG A 135 -3.70 -9.28 -22.42
N ALA A 136 -3.26 -8.02 -22.55
CA ALA A 136 -3.80 -7.08 -23.52
C ALA A 136 -3.54 -7.56 -24.96
N LEU A 137 -2.30 -7.99 -25.24
CA LEU A 137 -1.95 -8.58 -26.54
C LEU A 137 -2.75 -9.84 -26.81
N ARG A 138 -3.02 -10.65 -25.77
CA ARG A 138 -3.76 -11.91 -25.90
C ARG A 138 -5.20 -11.72 -26.36
N VAL A 139 -5.84 -10.63 -25.94
CA VAL A 139 -7.20 -10.25 -26.38
C VAL A 139 -7.21 -9.91 -27.88
N VAL A 140 -6.13 -9.31 -28.39
CA VAL A 140 -6.03 -8.86 -29.79
C VAL A 140 -5.47 -9.95 -30.72
N ALA A 141 -4.69 -10.90 -30.20
CA ALA A 141 -3.96 -11.90 -30.99
C ALA A 141 -4.82 -12.72 -31.96
N GLY A 142 -6.06 -13.07 -31.57
CA GLY A 142 -6.93 -13.90 -32.41
C GLY A 142 -6.21 -15.16 -32.93
N ASN A 143 -6.33 -15.45 -34.24
CA ASN A 143 -5.58 -16.51 -34.91
C ASN A 143 -4.27 -16.03 -35.56
N ALA A 144 -3.91 -14.75 -35.38
CA ALA A 144 -2.72 -14.14 -35.98
C ALA A 144 -1.63 -13.91 -34.92
N LYS A 145 -0.48 -13.40 -35.37
CA LYS A 145 0.53 -12.85 -34.46
C LYS A 145 0.25 -11.37 -34.22
N VAL A 146 0.44 -10.93 -32.98
CA VAL A 146 0.38 -9.51 -32.61
C VAL A 146 1.70 -9.13 -31.98
N ARG A 147 2.36 -8.12 -32.57
CA ARG A 147 3.74 -7.72 -32.23
C ARG A 147 4.64 -8.95 -32.06
N ASP A 148 4.74 -9.76 -33.10
CA ASP A 148 5.58 -10.97 -33.17
C ASP A 148 5.23 -12.13 -32.21
N LEU A 149 4.19 -12.03 -31.38
CA LEU A 149 3.74 -13.07 -30.46
C LEU A 149 2.40 -13.70 -30.90
N SER A 150 2.28 -15.03 -30.84
CA SER A 150 1.02 -15.74 -31.07
C SER A 150 0.18 -15.85 -29.79
N ALA A 151 -1.10 -16.21 -29.93
CA ALA A 151 -1.97 -16.48 -28.79
C ALA A 151 -1.41 -17.58 -27.85
N GLU A 152 -0.82 -18.65 -28.42
CA GLU A 152 -0.21 -19.74 -27.66
C GLU A 152 1.03 -19.27 -26.89
N ASP A 153 1.86 -18.42 -27.50
CA ASP A 153 3.04 -17.85 -26.83
C ASP A 153 2.65 -17.00 -25.61
N LEU A 154 1.58 -16.20 -25.76
CA LEU A 154 1.07 -15.32 -24.71
C LEU A 154 0.40 -16.11 -23.57
N ASP A 155 -0.39 -17.14 -23.90
CA ASP A 155 -1.00 -18.03 -22.91
C ASP A 155 0.07 -18.78 -22.10
N LYS A 156 1.14 -19.21 -22.77
CA LYS A 156 2.28 -19.86 -22.12
C LYS A 156 3.04 -18.93 -21.20
N LEU A 157 3.36 -17.71 -21.66
CA LEU A 157 4.02 -16.71 -20.81
C LEU A 157 3.18 -16.36 -19.57
N ASP A 158 1.87 -16.15 -19.73
CA ASP A 158 0.98 -15.88 -18.60
C ASP A 158 0.96 -17.04 -17.59
N ALA A 159 0.86 -18.28 -18.08
CA ALA A 159 0.87 -19.48 -17.25
C ALA A 159 2.20 -19.66 -16.49
N ASP A 160 3.34 -19.49 -17.17
CA ASP A 160 4.67 -19.63 -16.58
C ASP A 160 4.92 -18.55 -15.51
N ILE A 161 4.56 -17.30 -15.79
CA ILE A 161 4.66 -16.20 -14.82
C ILE A 161 3.78 -16.49 -13.60
N CYS A 162 2.51 -16.86 -13.82
CA CYS A 162 1.59 -17.19 -12.73
C CYS A 162 2.10 -18.37 -11.87
N GLN A 163 2.72 -19.37 -12.49
CA GLN A 163 3.31 -20.51 -11.76
C GLN A 163 4.53 -20.09 -10.92
N ILE A 164 5.37 -19.18 -11.44
CA ILE A 164 6.51 -18.65 -10.69
C ILE A 164 6.01 -17.83 -9.49
N ILE A 165 5.03 -16.94 -9.69
CA ILE A 165 4.41 -16.16 -8.62
C ILE A 165 3.84 -17.08 -7.55
N HIS A 166 3.09 -18.12 -7.95
CA HIS A 166 2.57 -19.10 -7.02
C HIS A 166 3.67 -19.71 -6.16
N LYS A 167 4.75 -20.23 -6.77
CA LYS A 167 5.86 -20.85 -6.03
C LYS A 167 6.58 -19.88 -5.07
N LEU A 168 6.56 -18.58 -5.37
CA LEU A 168 7.14 -17.54 -4.53
C LEU A 168 6.20 -17.16 -3.37
N ALA A 169 4.89 -17.09 -3.62
CA ALA A 169 3.89 -16.70 -2.62
C ALA A 169 3.43 -17.87 -1.73
N ASP A 170 3.53 -19.11 -2.22
CA ASP A 170 3.22 -20.33 -1.49
C ASP A 170 4.32 -20.65 -0.46
N LYS A 171 4.28 -19.92 0.65
CA LYS A 171 5.18 -20.01 1.78
C LYS A 171 4.39 -20.08 3.08
N THR A 172 4.95 -20.80 4.04
CA THR A 172 4.43 -20.88 5.40
C THR A 172 5.25 -19.97 6.31
N LEU A 173 4.59 -19.39 7.32
CA LEU A 173 5.28 -18.64 8.37
C LEU A 173 6.27 -19.55 9.12
N PRO A 174 7.48 -19.08 9.42
CA PRO A 174 8.53 -19.89 10.03
C PRO A 174 8.32 -20.16 11.53
N SER A 175 7.47 -19.37 12.20
CA SER A 175 7.17 -19.49 13.63
C SER A 175 5.80 -18.88 13.96
N ASN A 176 5.34 -19.06 15.20
CA ASN A 176 4.07 -18.53 15.70
C ASN A 176 4.20 -17.13 16.34
N GLU A 177 5.34 -16.46 16.13
CA GLU A 177 5.65 -15.16 16.71
C GLU A 177 5.99 -14.10 15.67
N THR A 178 5.60 -14.33 14.42
CA THR A 178 5.81 -13.36 13.34
C THR A 178 4.88 -12.15 13.50
N PRO A 179 5.14 -11.06 12.76
CA PRO A 179 4.30 -9.86 12.82
C PRO A 179 2.84 -10.13 12.40
N TYR A 180 2.62 -11.12 11.54
CA TYR A 180 1.27 -11.62 11.21
C TYR A 180 0.56 -12.22 12.42
N HIS A 181 1.26 -13.02 13.25
CA HIS A 181 0.71 -13.57 14.49
C HIS A 181 0.41 -12.46 15.50
N CYS A 182 1.29 -11.47 15.64
CA CYS A 182 1.00 -10.30 16.47
C CYS A 182 -0.27 -9.57 16.00
N THR A 183 -0.43 -9.41 14.69
CA THR A 183 -1.62 -8.81 14.09
C THR A 183 -2.88 -9.65 14.34
N ALA A 184 -2.78 -10.98 14.18
CA ALA A 184 -3.89 -11.90 14.43
C ALA A 184 -4.34 -11.85 15.89
N VAL A 185 -3.39 -11.96 16.83
CA VAL A 185 -3.67 -11.85 18.27
C VAL A 185 -4.33 -10.51 18.58
N TRP A 186 -3.81 -9.39 18.07
CA TRP A 186 -4.43 -8.07 18.27
C TRP A 186 -5.86 -7.98 17.72
N ALA A 187 -6.11 -8.56 16.54
CA ALA A 187 -7.44 -8.57 15.95
C ALA A 187 -8.44 -9.41 16.76
N GLY A 188 -7.98 -10.47 17.43
CA GLY A 188 -8.81 -11.39 18.23
C GLY A 188 -8.88 -11.09 19.74
N ALA A 189 -8.00 -10.24 20.28
CA ALA A 189 -7.84 -10.07 21.72
C ALA A 189 -8.86 -9.12 22.38
N ALA A 190 -9.53 -8.27 21.62
CA ALA A 190 -10.48 -7.31 22.17
C ALA A 190 -11.93 -7.78 21.93
N ASP A 191 -12.77 -7.68 22.98
CA ASP A 191 -14.23 -7.77 22.86
C ASP A 191 -14.75 -6.51 22.15
N ARG A 192 -14.50 -6.43 20.85
CA ARG A 192 -14.87 -5.28 20.03
C ARG A 192 -16.35 -5.34 19.69
N GLU A 193 -16.99 -4.16 19.70
CA GLU A 193 -18.36 -4.03 19.19
C GLU A 193 -18.40 -4.24 17.66
N MET A 194 -17.28 -3.92 16.97
CA MET A 194 -17.12 -4.04 15.52
C MET A 194 -15.96 -4.98 15.15
N PRO A 195 -16.11 -5.83 14.13
CA PRO A 195 -15.02 -6.70 13.69
C PRO A 195 -13.86 -5.90 13.09
N VAL A 196 -12.63 -6.38 13.30
CA VAL A 196 -11.46 -5.87 12.59
C VAL A 196 -11.52 -6.35 11.14
N GLU A 197 -11.40 -5.41 10.20
CA GLU A 197 -11.31 -5.71 8.77
C GLU A 197 -9.85 -5.66 8.31
N VAL A 198 -9.36 -6.72 7.67
CA VAL A 198 -8.03 -6.81 7.10
C VAL A 198 -8.16 -6.88 5.58
N PHE A 199 -7.68 -5.86 4.90
CA PHE A 199 -7.58 -5.78 3.45
C PHE A 199 -6.15 -6.11 3.05
N THR A 200 -5.95 -6.87 1.98
CA THR A 200 -4.60 -7.14 1.49
C THR A 200 -4.56 -7.30 -0.02
N THR A 201 -3.47 -6.82 -0.63
CA THR A 201 -3.14 -7.05 -2.03
C THR A 201 -2.25 -8.29 -2.24
N ASN A 202 -1.91 -8.98 -1.15
CA ASN A 202 -0.96 -10.08 -1.19
C ASN A 202 -1.64 -11.38 -1.58
N TYR A 203 -0.98 -12.14 -2.45
CA TYR A 203 -1.48 -13.43 -2.96
C TYR A 203 -1.26 -14.59 -2.00
N ASP A 204 -0.34 -14.46 -1.06
CA ASP A 204 0.04 -15.48 -0.08
C ASP A 204 -1.08 -15.80 0.92
N LEU A 205 -0.86 -16.79 1.78
CA LEU A 205 -1.81 -17.21 2.83
C LEU A 205 -1.32 -16.88 4.25
N LEU A 206 -0.39 -15.92 4.40
CA LEU A 206 0.29 -15.70 5.68
C LEU A 206 -0.67 -15.16 6.76
N MET A 207 -1.64 -14.33 6.38
CA MET A 207 -2.62 -13.80 7.34
C MET A 207 -3.63 -14.87 7.76
N GLU A 208 -4.11 -15.67 6.81
CA GLU A 208 -4.97 -16.83 7.07
C GLU A 208 -4.28 -17.80 8.04
N GLN A 209 -3.04 -18.19 7.73
CA GLN A 209 -2.25 -19.06 8.59
C GLN A 209 -2.12 -18.46 10.00
N ALA A 210 -1.78 -17.17 10.13
CA ALA A 210 -1.64 -16.53 11.43
C ALA A 210 -2.95 -16.47 12.23
N PHE A 211 -4.10 -16.28 11.57
CA PHE A 211 -5.41 -16.38 12.23
C PHE A 211 -5.67 -17.80 12.73
N GLU A 212 -5.42 -18.81 11.91
CA GLU A 212 -5.61 -20.23 12.26
C GLU A 212 -4.69 -20.67 13.40
N ASP A 213 -3.39 -20.38 13.30
CA ASP A 213 -2.37 -20.69 14.32
C ASP A 213 -2.68 -20.00 15.65
N SER A 214 -3.23 -18.77 15.61
CA SER A 214 -3.64 -18.00 16.79
C SER A 214 -5.06 -18.33 17.28
N ARG A 215 -5.77 -19.25 16.61
CA ARG A 215 -7.18 -19.63 16.90
C ARG A 215 -8.16 -18.45 16.86
N VAL A 216 -7.89 -17.46 16.03
CA VAL A 216 -8.77 -16.31 15.81
C VAL A 216 -9.71 -16.64 14.66
N PRO A 217 -11.03 -16.69 14.88
CA PRO A 217 -11.97 -16.98 13.80
C PRO A 217 -11.97 -15.82 12.80
N TYR A 218 -12.08 -16.13 11.52
CA TYR A 218 -12.15 -15.14 10.47
C TYR A 218 -13.12 -15.55 9.37
N PHE A 219 -13.58 -14.57 8.62
CA PHE A 219 -14.36 -14.77 7.40
C PHE A 219 -13.65 -14.09 6.23
N ASP A 220 -13.44 -14.83 5.15
CA ASP A 220 -12.71 -14.39 3.96
C ASP A 220 -13.56 -14.35 2.68
N GLY A 221 -14.89 -14.38 2.82
CA GLY A 221 -15.84 -14.42 1.70
C GLY A 221 -16.16 -15.83 1.19
N PHE A 222 -15.59 -16.88 1.78
CA PHE A 222 -15.89 -18.27 1.43
C PHE A 222 -16.69 -18.96 2.53
N ALA A 223 -17.76 -19.65 2.13
CA ALA A 223 -18.60 -20.44 3.01
C ALA A 223 -18.34 -21.94 2.81
N GLY A 224 -18.40 -22.71 3.90
CA GLY A 224 -18.17 -24.16 3.90
C GLY A 224 -16.81 -24.57 4.45
N SER A 225 -16.74 -25.81 4.95
CA SER A 225 -15.56 -26.34 5.67
C SER A 225 -14.64 -27.16 4.77
N ARG A 226 -15.17 -28.17 4.08
CA ARG A 226 -14.38 -29.12 3.27
C ARG A 226 -14.08 -28.62 1.85
N LYS A 227 -15.06 -27.96 1.23
CA LYS A 227 -14.95 -27.37 -0.11
C LYS A 227 -15.57 -25.98 -0.09
N PRO A 228 -14.84 -24.98 0.43
CA PRO A 228 -15.38 -23.65 0.59
C PRO A 228 -15.69 -23.01 -0.76
N PHE A 229 -16.90 -22.49 -0.91
CA PHE A 229 -17.37 -21.80 -2.11
C PHE A 229 -17.52 -20.32 -1.83
N PHE A 230 -17.27 -19.49 -2.84
CA PHE A 230 -17.44 -18.05 -2.72
C PHE A 230 -18.92 -17.71 -2.56
N ASP A 231 -19.27 -17.03 -1.45
CA ASP A 231 -20.66 -16.73 -1.10
C ASP A 231 -20.89 -15.23 -0.96
N LEU A 232 -21.44 -14.63 -2.02
CA LEU A 232 -21.84 -13.22 -2.05
C LEU A 232 -22.85 -12.85 -0.97
N ARG A 233 -23.81 -13.73 -0.69
CA ARG A 233 -24.89 -13.42 0.26
C ARG A 233 -24.34 -13.33 1.67
N ALA A 234 -23.43 -14.23 2.03
CA ALA A 234 -22.74 -14.19 3.31
C ALA A 234 -21.88 -12.92 3.50
N MET A 235 -21.42 -12.30 2.41
CA MET A 235 -20.66 -11.05 2.47
C MET A 235 -21.53 -9.79 2.65
N ASP A 236 -22.76 -9.82 2.14
CA ASP A 236 -23.65 -8.65 2.10
C ASP A 236 -24.72 -8.66 3.19
N GLU A 237 -25.29 -9.82 3.49
CA GLU A 237 -26.52 -9.96 4.28
C GLU A 237 -26.31 -10.61 5.66
N ASP A 238 -25.30 -11.47 5.80
CA ASP A 238 -25.12 -12.25 7.04
C ASP A 238 -24.44 -11.45 8.16
N LEU A 239 -25.11 -11.43 9.33
CA LEU A 239 -24.55 -10.89 10.56
C LEU A 239 -23.63 -11.91 11.21
N LEU A 240 -22.35 -11.83 10.85
CA LEU A 240 -21.30 -12.62 11.46
C LEU A 240 -20.87 -12.01 12.81
N PRO A 241 -20.47 -12.81 13.81
CA PRO A 241 -20.07 -12.29 15.12
C PRO A 241 -18.94 -11.27 15.02
N ALA A 242 -18.97 -10.22 15.85
CA ALA A 242 -17.95 -9.16 15.86
C ALA A 242 -16.54 -9.68 16.21
N ARG A 243 -16.45 -10.75 17.01
CA ARG A 243 -15.17 -11.43 17.31
C ARG A 243 -14.50 -12.08 16.09
N TRP A 244 -15.22 -12.25 14.98
CA TRP A 244 -14.65 -12.82 13.77
C TRP A 244 -14.00 -11.70 12.96
N ALA A 245 -12.69 -11.81 12.73
CA ALA A 245 -12.01 -10.92 11.82
C ALA A 245 -12.59 -11.07 10.40
N ARG A 246 -12.50 -10.00 9.60
CA ARG A 246 -12.83 -10.04 8.17
C ARG A 246 -11.54 -9.95 7.38
N LEU A 247 -11.34 -10.83 6.42
CA LEU A 247 -10.16 -10.83 5.56
C LEU A 247 -10.58 -10.67 4.10
N TRP A 248 -10.07 -9.65 3.42
CA TRP A 248 -10.45 -9.31 2.06
C TRP A 248 -9.23 -9.26 1.15
N LYS A 249 -9.10 -10.25 0.27
CA LYS A 249 -8.01 -10.38 -0.72
C LYS A 249 -8.34 -9.60 -1.98
N LEU A 250 -7.86 -8.37 -2.08
CA LEU A 250 -8.23 -7.42 -3.13
C LEU A 250 -7.70 -7.83 -4.52
N HIS A 251 -6.54 -8.46 -4.58
CA HIS A 251 -5.93 -8.97 -5.84
C HIS A 251 -6.06 -10.50 -5.98
N GLY A 252 -6.82 -11.12 -5.09
CA GLY A 252 -7.03 -12.57 -5.05
C GLY A 252 -5.94 -13.31 -4.30
N SER A 253 -5.98 -14.64 -4.43
CA SER A 253 -5.16 -15.53 -3.61
C SER A 253 -4.72 -16.76 -4.40
N ILE A 254 -3.57 -17.32 -4.03
CA ILE A 254 -3.01 -18.53 -4.65
C ILE A 254 -3.89 -19.77 -4.50
N ASN A 255 -4.80 -19.78 -3.52
CA ASN A 255 -5.71 -20.89 -3.23
C ASN A 255 -7.12 -20.72 -3.84
N TRP A 256 -7.33 -19.70 -4.68
CA TRP A 256 -8.60 -19.50 -5.39
C TRP A 256 -8.58 -20.18 -6.76
N TYR A 257 -9.65 -20.90 -7.08
CA TYR A 257 -9.80 -21.64 -8.33
C TYR A 257 -11.13 -21.30 -8.98
N GLN A 258 -11.10 -21.15 -10.30
CA GLN A 258 -12.31 -20.98 -11.10
C GLN A 258 -12.84 -22.37 -11.51
N ASP A 259 -14.00 -22.72 -11.00
CA ASP A 259 -14.80 -23.86 -11.46
C ASP A 259 -15.84 -23.35 -12.49
N PRO A 260 -15.94 -23.96 -13.69
CA PRO A 260 -16.89 -23.55 -14.72
C PRO A 260 -18.36 -23.64 -14.30
N GLU A 261 -18.71 -24.56 -13.38
CA GLU A 261 -20.08 -24.81 -12.94
C GLU A 261 -20.39 -24.16 -11.59
N LYS A 262 -19.41 -24.13 -10.68
CA LYS A 262 -19.61 -23.72 -9.27
C LYS A 262 -19.09 -22.33 -8.95
N GLY A 263 -18.51 -21.64 -9.93
CA GLY A 263 -17.92 -20.33 -9.72
C GLY A 263 -16.56 -20.43 -9.03
N VAL A 264 -16.30 -19.53 -8.08
CA VAL A 264 -14.98 -19.45 -7.44
C VAL A 264 -14.96 -20.31 -6.18
N LEU A 265 -13.97 -21.19 -6.09
CA LEU A 265 -13.76 -22.11 -4.97
C LEU A 265 -12.42 -21.85 -4.30
N ARG A 266 -12.35 -22.13 -2.99
CA ARG A 266 -11.08 -22.20 -2.26
C ARG A 266 -10.63 -23.65 -2.21
N GLY A 267 -9.46 -23.95 -2.76
CA GLY A 267 -8.93 -25.31 -2.90
C GLY A 267 -7.60 -25.51 -2.19
N ALA A 268 -7.24 -26.77 -1.93
CA ALA A 268 -5.91 -27.14 -1.47
C ALA A 268 -4.88 -27.05 -2.62
N ALA A 269 -3.59 -27.00 -2.29
CA ALA A 269 -2.49 -26.89 -3.27
C ALA A 269 -2.49 -28.01 -4.34
N SER A 270 -3.11 -29.16 -4.06
CA SER A 270 -3.13 -30.35 -4.92
C SER A 270 -4.23 -30.38 -5.99
N GLU A 271 -5.10 -29.37 -6.09
CA GLU A 271 -6.12 -29.28 -7.15
C GLU A 271 -5.55 -28.60 -8.41
N GLU A 272 -4.48 -29.17 -8.98
CA GLU A 272 -3.74 -28.61 -10.13
C GLU A 272 -4.54 -28.53 -11.43
N SER A 273 -5.68 -29.22 -11.53
CA SER A 273 -6.49 -29.29 -12.75
C SER A 273 -7.38 -28.07 -13.00
N LEU A 274 -7.50 -27.14 -12.03
CA LEU A 274 -8.37 -25.96 -12.14
C LEU A 274 -7.56 -24.68 -12.39
N LYS A 275 -8.12 -23.77 -13.21
CA LYS A 275 -7.49 -22.47 -13.49
C LYS A 275 -7.47 -21.63 -12.22
N ARG A 276 -6.27 -21.32 -11.75
CA ARG A 276 -6.05 -20.48 -10.57
C ARG A 276 -6.48 -19.04 -10.82
N VAL A 277 -7.03 -18.40 -9.81
CA VAL A 277 -7.51 -17.02 -9.86
C VAL A 277 -6.49 -16.10 -9.18
N ILE A 278 -5.30 -16.00 -9.78
CA ILE A 278 -4.26 -15.04 -9.39
C ILE A 278 -4.26 -13.93 -10.44
N HIS A 279 -4.41 -12.67 -10.00
CA HIS A 279 -4.50 -11.53 -10.91
C HIS A 279 -3.48 -10.43 -10.57
N PRO A 280 -2.21 -10.62 -10.98
CA PRO A 280 -1.18 -9.61 -10.79
C PRO A 280 -1.19 -8.52 -11.87
N SER A 281 -2.18 -8.47 -12.77
CA SER A 281 -2.17 -7.51 -13.88
C SER A 281 -2.94 -6.22 -13.58
N HIS A 282 -2.40 -5.09 -14.02
CA HIS A 282 -3.00 -3.76 -14.13
C HIS A 282 -4.10 -3.58 -15.20
N LEU A 283 -4.57 -4.61 -15.91
CA LEU A 283 -5.79 -4.51 -16.74
C LEU A 283 -7.04 -4.40 -15.85
N LYS A 284 -7.13 -3.26 -15.15
CA LYS A 284 -7.94 -3.00 -13.96
C LYS A 284 -9.38 -2.57 -14.26
N TYR A 285 -9.78 -2.33 -15.50
CA TYR A 285 -11.11 -1.78 -15.73
C TYR A 285 -12.20 -2.84 -15.95
N ASP A 286 -11.98 -3.79 -16.87
CA ASP A 286 -12.99 -4.82 -17.16
C ASP A 286 -12.88 -6.03 -16.23
N GLU A 287 -11.69 -6.34 -15.72
CA GLU A 287 -11.46 -7.54 -14.91
C GLU A 287 -11.63 -7.31 -13.40
N SER A 288 -11.40 -6.09 -12.87
CA SER A 288 -11.77 -5.75 -11.48
C SER A 288 -13.29 -5.77 -11.24
N ARG A 289 -14.06 -5.77 -12.33
CA ARG A 289 -15.53 -5.92 -12.33
C ARG A 289 -15.97 -7.38 -12.37
N ARG A 290 -15.03 -8.33 -12.40
CA ARG A 290 -15.34 -9.76 -12.28
C ARG A 290 -15.43 -10.16 -10.81
N MET A 291 -16.35 -11.06 -10.53
CA MET A 291 -16.38 -11.79 -9.27
C MET A 291 -15.14 -12.69 -9.18
N PRO A 292 -14.48 -12.82 -8.01
CA PRO A 292 -14.89 -12.32 -6.69
C PRO A 292 -14.35 -10.92 -6.34
N TYR A 293 -13.44 -10.37 -7.16
CA TYR A 293 -12.68 -9.14 -6.89
C TYR A 293 -13.56 -7.92 -6.65
N LEU A 294 -14.62 -7.77 -7.45
CA LEU A 294 -15.56 -6.67 -7.31
C LEU A 294 -16.14 -6.62 -5.89
N ALA A 295 -16.57 -7.76 -5.35
CA ALA A 295 -17.10 -7.84 -3.99
C ALA A 295 -16.02 -7.55 -2.94
N MET A 296 -14.80 -8.05 -3.10
CA MET A 296 -13.69 -7.75 -2.18
C MET A 296 -13.38 -6.25 -2.11
N ILE A 297 -13.37 -5.58 -3.27
CA ILE A 297 -13.17 -4.14 -3.37
C ILE A 297 -14.38 -3.37 -2.82
N ASP A 298 -15.59 -3.85 -3.05
CA ASP A 298 -16.80 -3.24 -2.51
C ASP A 298 -16.81 -3.28 -0.98
N ARG A 299 -16.25 -4.32 -0.34
CA ARG A 299 -16.04 -4.33 1.11
C ARG A 299 -15.16 -3.18 1.59
N LEU A 300 -14.07 -2.87 0.87
CA LEU A 300 -13.22 -1.70 1.19
C LEU A 300 -14.01 -0.38 1.04
N ARG A 301 -14.81 -0.26 -0.02
CA ARG A 301 -15.67 0.93 -0.23
C ARG A 301 -16.72 1.08 0.87
N VAL A 302 -17.35 0.00 1.29
CA VAL A 302 -18.35 -0.02 2.37
C VAL A 302 -17.70 0.34 3.69
N PHE A 303 -16.53 -0.24 3.99
CA PHE A 303 -15.76 0.06 5.18
C PHE A 303 -15.44 1.56 5.29
N LEU A 304 -14.89 2.18 4.23
CA LEU A 304 -14.55 3.60 4.22
C LEU A 304 -15.74 4.57 4.26
N LYS A 305 -16.97 4.09 4.01
CA LYS A 305 -18.20 4.89 4.17
C LYS A 305 -18.68 4.94 5.62
N GLN A 306 -18.17 4.06 6.49
CA GLN A 306 -18.59 4.05 7.89
C GLN A 306 -18.06 5.29 8.62
N PRO A 307 -18.87 5.92 9.49
CA PRO A 307 -18.43 7.09 10.24
C PRO A 307 -17.30 6.71 11.19
N SER A 308 -16.36 7.63 11.36
CA SER A 308 -15.26 7.46 12.31
C SER A 308 -14.39 6.23 12.02
N VAL A 309 -14.31 5.73 10.78
CA VAL A 309 -13.40 4.62 10.46
C VAL A 309 -11.94 4.99 10.76
N ALA A 310 -11.12 4.02 11.17
CA ALA A 310 -9.66 4.17 11.15
C ALA A 310 -9.04 3.06 10.29
N LEU A 311 -8.37 3.46 9.21
CA LEU A 311 -7.62 2.58 8.31
C LEU A 311 -6.12 2.74 8.54
N VAL A 312 -5.38 1.65 8.76
CA VAL A 312 -3.92 1.67 8.84
C VAL A 312 -3.35 0.89 7.67
N LEU A 313 -2.58 1.57 6.81
CA LEU A 313 -1.91 0.97 5.67
C LEU A 313 -0.46 0.69 6.04
N CYS A 314 -0.02 -0.56 5.93
CA CYS A 314 1.35 -0.99 6.16
C CYS A 314 1.86 -1.78 4.94
N GLY A 315 3.13 -1.58 4.57
CA GLY A 315 3.72 -2.27 3.42
C GLY A 315 3.10 -1.91 2.07
N TYR A 316 2.36 -0.79 1.97
CA TYR A 316 1.70 -0.35 0.74
C TYR A 316 2.44 0.81 0.08
N SER A 317 2.79 0.66 -1.19
CA SER A 317 3.65 1.60 -1.93
C SER A 317 2.89 2.72 -2.68
N PHE A 318 1.55 2.69 -2.68
CA PHE A 318 0.70 3.57 -3.49
C PHE A 318 0.97 3.48 -5.00
N ARG A 319 1.53 2.37 -5.49
CA ARG A 319 1.67 2.11 -6.93
C ARG A 319 0.33 1.72 -7.59
N ASP A 320 -0.65 1.27 -6.81
CA ASP A 320 -1.97 0.88 -7.32
C ASP A 320 -2.92 2.08 -7.43
N ASP A 321 -3.04 2.66 -8.63
CA ASP A 321 -3.87 3.85 -8.85
C ASP A 321 -5.38 3.60 -8.60
N HIS A 322 -5.90 2.39 -8.83
CA HIS A 322 -7.32 2.09 -8.61
C HIS A 322 -7.65 1.99 -7.12
N LEU A 323 -6.82 1.29 -6.33
CA LEU A 323 -7.00 1.23 -4.89
C LEU A 323 -6.77 2.59 -4.23
N ASN A 324 -5.79 3.36 -4.72
CA ASN A 324 -5.59 4.74 -4.31
C ASN A 324 -6.86 5.58 -4.52
N GLU A 325 -7.48 5.50 -5.70
CA GLU A 325 -8.70 6.24 -6.00
C GLU A 325 -9.85 5.86 -5.04
N ILE A 326 -10.04 4.56 -4.76
CA ILE A 326 -11.06 4.09 -3.81
C ILE A 326 -10.81 4.63 -2.41
N ILE A 327 -9.56 4.55 -1.93
CA ILE A 327 -9.18 5.01 -0.59
C ILE A 327 -9.41 6.52 -0.47
N ILE A 328 -8.92 7.30 -1.43
CA ILE A 328 -9.02 8.76 -1.41
C ILE A 328 -10.47 9.21 -1.55
N GLN A 329 -11.26 8.61 -2.46
CA GLN A 329 -12.68 8.94 -2.57
C GLN A 329 -13.45 8.58 -1.29
N GLY A 330 -13.13 7.47 -0.64
CA GLY A 330 -13.73 7.09 0.64
C GLY A 330 -13.43 8.12 1.72
N LEU A 331 -12.17 8.50 1.88
CA LEU A 331 -11.73 9.52 2.84
C LEU A 331 -12.33 10.91 2.56
N GLN A 332 -12.41 11.31 1.29
CA GLN A 332 -13.01 12.60 0.91
C GLN A 332 -14.52 12.66 1.16
N ARG A 333 -15.23 11.52 0.98
CA ARG A 333 -16.67 11.45 1.21
C ARG A 333 -17.04 11.31 2.68
N THR A 334 -16.11 10.82 3.51
CA THR A 334 -16.31 10.59 4.94
C THR A 334 -15.28 11.39 5.74
N PRO A 335 -15.53 12.68 6.07
CA PRO A 335 -14.55 13.52 6.76
C PRO A 335 -14.13 13.02 8.16
N THR A 336 -14.94 12.17 8.79
CA THR A 336 -14.64 11.55 10.09
C THR A 336 -13.77 10.29 9.97
N ALA A 337 -13.67 9.70 8.78
CA ALA A 337 -12.75 8.61 8.50
C ALA A 337 -11.32 9.12 8.53
N ILE A 338 -10.40 8.33 9.07
CA ILE A 338 -8.97 8.64 9.11
C ILE A 338 -8.17 7.48 8.53
N ALA A 339 -7.09 7.79 7.84
CA ALA A 339 -6.13 6.80 7.37
C ALA A 339 -4.71 7.15 7.79
N PHE A 340 -3.96 6.14 8.23
CA PHE A 340 -2.54 6.24 8.52
C PHE A 340 -1.77 5.34 7.57
N ALA A 341 -0.92 5.89 6.72
CA ALA A 341 0.01 5.12 5.92
C ALA A 341 1.37 5.09 6.60
N LEU A 342 1.76 3.90 7.06
CA LEU A 342 3.05 3.65 7.70
C LEU A 342 4.05 3.26 6.61
N LEU A 343 4.96 4.17 6.31
CA LEU A 343 5.92 4.03 5.21
C LEU A 343 7.27 3.56 5.76
N TYR A 344 7.80 2.48 5.18
CA TYR A 344 9.05 1.85 5.62
C TYR A 344 10.29 2.74 5.42
N ASP A 345 10.31 3.48 4.31
CA ASP A 345 11.47 4.25 3.86
C ASP A 345 11.23 5.76 4.04
N GLU A 346 12.18 6.56 3.56
CA GLU A 346 12.09 8.02 3.55
C GLU A 346 10.94 8.54 2.68
N ILE A 347 10.33 9.64 3.11
CA ILE A 347 9.16 10.25 2.46
C ILE A 347 9.41 10.57 0.97
N GLY A 348 10.65 10.93 0.63
CA GLY A 348 11.07 11.26 -0.73
C GLY A 348 10.91 10.12 -1.75
N LYS A 349 10.87 8.87 -1.29
CA LYS A 349 10.64 7.70 -2.16
C LYS A 349 9.17 7.47 -2.51
N TYR A 350 8.25 8.18 -1.87
CA TYR A 350 6.80 7.99 -2.01
C TYR A 350 6.10 9.19 -2.65
N GLY A 351 6.66 9.74 -3.73
CA GLY A 351 6.14 10.96 -4.39
C GLY A 351 4.65 10.91 -4.75
N LYS A 352 4.13 9.75 -5.22
CA LYS A 352 2.68 9.54 -5.46
C LYS A 352 1.87 9.67 -4.17
N ALA A 353 2.28 8.98 -3.09
CA ALA A 353 1.59 9.02 -1.82
C ALA A 353 1.57 10.44 -1.23
N VAL A 354 2.71 11.15 -1.27
CA VAL A 354 2.85 12.53 -0.80
C VAL A 354 1.83 13.43 -1.49
N LYS A 355 1.71 13.35 -2.82
CA LYS A 355 0.72 14.13 -3.56
C LYS A 355 -0.72 13.86 -3.06
N LEU A 356 -1.08 12.58 -2.92
CA LEU A 356 -2.42 12.19 -2.46
C LEU A 356 -2.72 12.69 -1.05
N ALA A 357 -1.77 12.57 -0.12
CA ALA A 357 -1.95 13.02 1.27
C ALA A 357 -1.94 14.54 1.42
N SER A 358 -1.21 15.27 0.57
CA SER A 358 -1.28 16.73 0.53
C SER A 358 -2.67 17.25 0.11
N GLU A 359 -3.39 16.47 -0.70
CA GLU A 359 -4.74 16.80 -1.18
C GLU A 359 -5.86 16.21 -0.30
N CYS A 360 -5.54 15.29 0.62
CA CYS A 360 -6.49 14.57 1.46
C CYS A 360 -6.13 14.69 2.96
N LEU A 361 -6.78 15.64 3.65
CA LEU A 361 -6.41 16.06 5.02
C LEU A 361 -6.52 14.95 6.09
N ASN A 362 -7.35 13.94 5.83
CA ASN A 362 -7.55 12.80 6.72
C ASN A 362 -6.73 11.56 6.31
N LEU A 363 -5.82 11.69 5.35
CA LEU A 363 -4.74 10.73 5.09
C LEU A 363 -3.43 11.26 5.69
N SER A 364 -2.93 10.59 6.72
CA SER A 364 -1.62 10.88 7.30
C SER A 364 -0.58 9.90 6.78
N LEU A 365 0.54 10.41 6.25
CA LEU A 365 1.71 9.59 5.93
C LEU A 365 2.72 9.71 7.05
N LEU A 366 3.20 8.58 7.56
CA LEU A 366 4.23 8.52 8.59
C LEU A 366 5.41 7.71 8.03
N ALA A 367 6.46 8.42 7.62
CA ALA A 367 7.67 7.87 7.02
C ALA A 367 8.85 7.96 7.99
N ARG A 368 9.96 7.34 7.63
CA ARG A 368 11.14 7.25 8.50
C ARG A 368 11.66 8.61 8.96
N ASP A 369 11.75 9.57 8.06
CA ASP A 369 12.37 10.89 8.21
C ASP A 369 11.37 12.05 8.39
N GLY A 370 10.09 11.80 8.15
CA GLY A 370 9.03 12.81 8.28
C GLY A 370 7.65 12.24 7.95
N GLY A 371 6.70 13.12 7.70
CA GLY A 371 5.34 12.71 7.36
C GLY A 371 4.55 13.78 6.64
N ILE A 372 3.36 13.43 6.15
CA ILE A 372 2.33 14.39 5.76
C ILE A 372 1.22 14.27 6.80
N ILE A 373 0.97 15.33 7.57
CA ILE A 373 -0.06 15.35 8.62
C ILE A 373 -1.02 16.49 8.30
N SER A 374 -2.30 16.18 8.13
CA SER A 374 -3.32 17.16 7.76
C SER A 374 -2.94 17.98 6.52
N GLY A 375 -2.40 17.32 5.50
CA GLY A 375 -1.96 17.93 4.25
C GLY A 375 -0.64 18.70 4.32
N GLN A 376 -0.01 18.82 5.49
CA GLN A 376 1.25 19.55 5.67
C GLN A 376 2.44 18.60 5.82
N GLU A 377 3.52 18.92 5.11
CA GLU A 377 4.80 18.22 5.26
C GLU A 377 5.41 18.53 6.61
N ALA A 378 5.68 17.47 7.38
CA ALA A 378 6.21 17.51 8.73
C ALA A 378 7.56 16.81 8.78
N LYS A 379 8.52 17.39 9.49
CA LYS A 379 9.81 16.75 9.80
C LYS A 379 9.84 16.30 11.26
N TRP A 380 10.60 15.25 11.52
CA TRP A 380 10.86 14.81 12.88
C TRP A 380 11.90 15.70 13.58
N PRO A 381 11.83 15.86 14.91
CA PRO A 381 12.70 16.76 15.65
C PRO A 381 14.13 16.21 15.73
N GLU A 382 15.08 17.15 15.73
CA GLU A 382 16.46 16.92 16.17
C GLU A 382 16.59 17.34 17.63
N LYS A 383 17.24 16.52 18.45
CA LYS A 383 17.46 16.76 19.87
C LYS A 383 18.89 16.42 20.27
N ASN A 384 19.38 17.12 21.29
CA ASN A 384 20.64 16.77 21.94
C ASN A 384 20.48 15.45 22.69
N THR A 385 21.50 14.59 22.68
CA THR A 385 21.47 13.26 23.31
C THR A 385 20.98 13.31 24.77
N ASP A 386 21.40 14.31 25.55
CA ASP A 386 21.02 14.48 26.97
C ASP A 386 19.54 14.82 27.19
N SER A 387 18.84 15.26 26.14
CA SER A 387 17.42 15.67 26.20
C SER A 387 16.45 14.58 25.73
N ILE A 388 16.96 13.41 25.36
CA ILE A 388 16.18 12.25 24.92
C ILE A 388 15.86 11.40 26.13
N SER A 389 14.56 11.15 26.38
CA SER A 389 14.15 10.25 27.45
C SER A 389 14.75 8.85 27.21
N PRO A 390 15.30 8.18 28.23
CA PRO A 390 15.82 6.82 28.10
C PRO A 390 14.71 5.79 27.78
N ASP A 391 13.44 6.14 28.00
CA ASP A 391 12.30 5.31 27.61
C ASP A 391 12.10 5.33 26.09
N SER A 392 12.79 4.44 25.39
CA SER A 392 12.50 4.16 23.98
C SER A 392 11.11 3.51 23.88
N ARG A 393 10.08 4.30 23.62
CA ARG A 393 8.75 3.76 23.29
C ARG A 393 8.78 3.16 21.88
N THR A 394 8.14 2.01 21.73
CA THR A 394 7.98 1.32 20.45
C THR A 394 7.43 2.29 19.39
N GLY A 395 8.04 2.28 18.20
CA GLY A 395 7.65 3.12 17.07
C GLY A 395 8.50 4.37 16.81
N VAL A 396 9.43 4.73 17.70
CA VAL A 396 10.40 5.82 17.45
C VAL A 396 11.80 5.43 17.94
N THR A 397 12.80 5.62 17.09
CA THR A 397 14.22 5.47 17.43
C THR A 397 14.97 6.77 17.20
N TRP A 398 16.08 6.99 17.90
CA TRP A 398 16.90 8.20 17.75
C TRP A 398 18.26 7.85 17.17
N VAL A 399 18.56 8.38 15.98
CA VAL A 399 19.79 8.08 15.24
C VAL A 399 20.68 9.32 15.17
N SER A 400 21.99 9.13 15.32
CA SER A 400 22.98 10.21 15.23
C SER A 400 22.99 10.82 13.82
N VAL A 401 22.90 12.16 13.75
CA VAL A 401 22.85 12.90 12.47
C VAL A 401 24.19 12.82 11.73
N ASN A 402 25.30 12.75 12.47
CA ASN A 402 26.64 12.58 11.93
C ASN A 402 27.39 11.47 12.70
N PRO A 403 28.20 10.63 12.03
CA PRO A 403 29.06 9.65 12.70
C PRO A 403 30.09 10.29 13.64
N ASP A 404 30.53 11.52 13.31
CA ASP A 404 31.57 12.27 14.02
C ASP A 404 31.01 13.21 15.09
N ASP A 405 29.72 13.59 15.01
CA ASP A 405 29.03 14.44 15.98
C ASP A 405 27.95 13.62 16.70
N LYS A 406 28.30 13.17 17.92
CA LYS A 406 27.44 12.31 18.75
C LYS A 406 26.41 13.10 19.56
N ASP A 407 26.45 14.42 19.53
CA ASP A 407 25.64 15.24 20.42
C ASP A 407 24.23 15.43 19.88
N THR A 408 24.05 15.44 18.55
CA THR A 408 22.73 15.63 17.92
C THR A 408 22.17 14.32 17.36
N ARG A 409 20.91 14.01 17.70
CA ARG A 409 20.17 12.89 17.13
C ARG A 409 18.86 13.34 16.50
N VAL A 410 18.46 12.67 15.43
CA VAL A 410 17.16 12.86 14.78
C VAL A 410 16.24 11.67 15.11
N ALA A 411 14.96 11.95 15.31
CA ALA A 411 13.98 10.90 15.50
C ALA A 411 13.65 10.22 14.16
N HIS A 412 13.64 8.89 14.16
CA HIS A 412 13.19 8.03 13.08
C HIS A 412 11.91 7.32 13.50
N PHE A 413 10.86 7.44 12.70
CA PHE A 413 9.62 6.69 12.90
C PHE A 413 9.77 5.27 12.36
N THR A 414 9.48 4.26 13.18
CA THR A 414 9.80 2.84 12.85
C THR A 414 8.59 1.97 12.56
N LEU A 415 7.36 2.41 12.84
CA LEU A 415 6.15 1.61 12.59
C LEU A 415 5.84 1.38 11.09
N GLY A 416 6.62 1.98 10.18
CA GLY A 416 6.63 1.62 8.77
C GLY A 416 7.20 0.23 8.48
N ASP A 417 8.02 -0.31 9.40
CA ASP A 417 8.42 -1.72 9.39
C ASP A 417 7.29 -2.56 9.97
N PHE A 418 6.78 -3.51 9.18
CA PHE A 418 5.71 -4.40 9.62
C PHE A 418 6.13 -5.23 10.84
N SER A 419 7.42 -5.52 11.03
CA SER A 419 7.92 -6.17 12.23
C SER A 419 7.71 -5.33 13.49
N GLU A 420 8.11 -4.07 13.45
CA GLU A 420 7.91 -3.11 14.54
C GLU A 420 6.42 -2.83 14.77
N PHE A 421 5.64 -2.71 13.70
CA PHE A 421 4.19 -2.54 13.79
C PHE A 421 3.52 -3.76 14.44
N GLY A 422 3.93 -4.98 14.10
CA GLY A 422 3.44 -6.19 14.75
C GLY A 422 3.70 -6.18 16.25
N THR A 423 4.93 -5.87 16.67
CA THR A 423 5.28 -5.72 18.10
C THR A 423 4.40 -4.67 18.78
N PHE A 424 4.22 -3.50 18.15
CA PHE A 424 3.35 -2.44 18.64
C PHE A 424 1.89 -2.91 18.83
N LEU A 425 1.33 -3.67 17.88
CA LEU A 425 -0.02 -4.24 18.00
C LEU A 425 -0.12 -5.21 19.18
N ARG A 426 0.91 -6.03 19.40
CA ARG A 426 0.97 -6.98 20.54
C ARG A 426 1.05 -6.24 21.87
N GLU A 427 1.80 -5.15 21.95
CA GLU A 427 1.87 -4.32 23.16
C GLU A 427 0.51 -3.73 23.53
N ILE A 428 -0.28 -3.28 22.56
CA ILE A 428 -1.64 -2.76 22.81
C ILE A 428 -2.48 -3.79 23.58
N VAL A 429 -2.43 -5.05 23.19
CA VAL A 429 -3.14 -6.14 23.87
C VAL A 429 -2.65 -6.33 25.31
N GLY A 430 -1.34 -6.32 25.53
CA GLY A 430 -0.76 -6.44 26.87
C GLY A 430 -1.21 -5.33 27.82
N HIS A 431 -1.32 -4.09 27.34
CA HIS A 431 -1.81 -2.96 28.11
C HIS A 431 -3.33 -3.06 28.41
N SER A 432 -4.12 -3.57 27.47
CA SER A 432 -5.56 -3.79 27.66
C SER A 432 -5.86 -4.85 28.73
N HIS A 433 -5.06 -5.92 28.84
CA HIS A 433 -5.25 -6.92 29.89
C HIS A 433 -4.86 -6.39 31.28
N GLN A 434 -3.77 -5.61 31.39
CA GLN A 434 -3.36 -5.02 32.67
C GLN A 434 -4.36 -3.98 33.22
N SER A 435 -5.01 -3.21 32.35
CA SER A 435 -6.05 -2.25 32.78
C SER A 435 -7.34 -2.94 33.27
N LEU A 436 -7.71 -4.09 32.69
CA LEU A 436 -8.84 -4.89 33.13
C LEU A 436 -8.57 -5.61 34.47
N GLU A 437 -7.35 -6.11 34.69
CA GLU A 437 -6.98 -6.74 35.97
C GLU A 437 -6.95 -5.73 37.12
N THR A 438 -6.50 -4.49 36.85
CA THR A 438 -6.49 -3.42 37.85
C THR A 438 -7.89 -2.86 38.14
N SER A 439 -8.82 -2.84 37.18
CA SER A 439 -10.21 -2.43 37.42
C SER A 439 -11.04 -3.47 38.17
N ASN A 440 -10.71 -4.75 38.05
CA ASN A 440 -11.38 -5.85 38.79
C ASN A 440 -10.81 -6.08 40.20
N ALA A 441 -9.70 -5.42 40.54
CA ALA A 441 -9.05 -5.48 41.85
C ALA A 441 -9.42 -4.30 42.78
N GLN A 442 -10.26 -3.37 42.32
CA GLN A 442 -10.87 -2.27 43.11
C GLN A 442 -12.34 -2.57 43.33
#